data_AF-A0A2T0R1H6-F1
#
_entry.id   AF-A0A2T0R1H6-F1
#
_cell.length_a   1.000
_cell.length_b   1.000
_cell.length_c   1.000
_cell.angle_alpha   90.00
_cell.angle_beta   90.00
_cell.angle_gamma   90.00
#
_symmetry.space_group_name_H-M   'P 1'
#
loop_
_entity.id
_entity.type
_entity.pdbx_description
1 polymer ?
#
loop_
_entity_poly.entity_id
_entity_poly.type
_entity_poly.pdbx_seq_one_letter_code
_entity_poly.pdbx_strand_id
1 'polypeptide(L)' 'MGVRDLPAGQAVRRVRRHALSAGEDRLPVVAVEHFVPVPGVAPTFLVVSGHTLDGPLEAAVVELFDTVVATLRWTGGTR' A
#
# COMPACT_ATOMS: atom_id res chain seq x y z
N MET A 1 10.24 3.29 4.35
CA MET A 1 9.87 2.54 3.12
C MET A 1 10.31 1.11 3.34
N GLY A 2 9.44 0.13 3.13
CA GLY A 2 9.76 -1.29 3.28
C GLY A 2 9.71 -1.99 1.94
N VAL A 3 10.66 -2.87 1.67
CA VAL A 3 10.65 -3.73 0.47
C VAL A 3 10.18 -5.10 0.93
N ARG A 4 9.25 -5.71 0.19
CA ARG A 4 8.72 -7.04 0.49
C ARG A 4 8.67 -7.88 -0.77
N ASP A 5 9.22 -9.09 -0.68
CA ASP A 5 9.03 -10.10 -1.73
C ASP A 5 7.61 -10.63 -1.65
N LEU A 6 6.87 -10.47 -2.75
CA LEU A 6 5.54 -11.04 -2.90
C LEU A 6 5.58 -12.10 -3.99
N PRO A 7 4.61 -13.03 -3.98
CA PRO A 7 4.43 -13.95 -5.10
C PRO A 7 4.07 -13.25 -6.42
N ALA A 8 3.67 -11.97 -6.35
CA ALA A 8 3.42 -11.09 -7.48
C ALA A 8 4.69 -10.33 -7.97
N GLY A 9 5.86 -10.56 -7.36
CA GLY A 9 7.11 -9.84 -7.57
C GLY A 9 7.53 -9.00 -6.35
N GLN A 10 8.69 -8.33 -6.44
CA GLN A 10 9.19 -7.46 -5.38
C GLN A 10 8.33 -6.19 -5.32
N ALA A 11 7.58 -6.00 -4.23
CA ALA A 11 6.75 -4.83 -4.03
C ALA A 11 7.39 -3.85 -3.05
N VAL A 12 7.14 -2.57 -3.29
CA VAL A 12 7.59 -1.48 -2.41
C VAL A 12 6.39 -0.97 -1.62
N ARG A 13 6.55 -0.91 -0.30
CA ARG A 13 5.56 -0.37 0.64
C ARG A 13 5.97 1.02 1.11
N ARG A 14 5.05 1.96 1.00
CA ARG A 14 5.17 3.32 1.52
C ARG A 14 4.01 3.61 2.47
N VAL A 15 4.34 3.97 3.70
CA VAL A 15 3.37 4.51 4.67
C VAL A 15 3.64 5.98 4.79
N ARG A 16 2.60 6.81 4.62
CA ARG A 16 2.67 8.26 4.80
C ARG A 16 1.67 8.65 5.88
N ARG A 17 2.13 9.45 6.84
CA ARG A 17 1.24 10.11 7.78
C ARG A 17 1.04 11.54 7.29
N HIS A 18 -0.21 11.90 7.05
CA HIS A 18 -0.59 13.27 6.80
C HIS A 18 -1.01 13.88 8.14
N ALA A 19 -0.05 14.52 8.80
CA ALA A 19 -0.34 15.39 9.92
C ALA A 19 -1.08 16.62 9.38
N LEU A 20 -2.11 17.04 10.10
CA LEU A 20 -2.83 18.28 9.81
C LEU A 20 -1.89 19.47 10.01
N SER A 21 -2.03 20.46 9.13
CA SER A 21 -1.46 21.77 9.43
C SER A 21 -2.31 22.46 10.49
N ALA A 22 -1.71 23.32 11.33
CA ALA A 22 -2.45 24.07 12.34
C ALA A 22 -3.59 24.87 11.67
N GLY A 23 -4.84 24.57 12.07
CA GLY A 23 -6.05 25.22 11.52
C GLY A 23 -6.85 24.39 10.51
N GLU A 24 -6.45 23.17 10.18
CA GLU A 24 -7.31 22.27 9.38
C GLU A 24 -8.34 21.55 10.25
N ASP A 25 -9.61 21.66 9.87
CA ASP A 25 -10.77 21.00 10.49
C ASP A 25 -10.93 19.51 10.05
N ARG A 26 -9.89 18.95 9.44
CA ARG A 26 -9.86 17.54 9.04
C ARG A 26 -9.25 16.73 10.16
N LEU A 27 -9.46 15.41 10.17
CA LEU A 27 -8.77 14.50 11.09
C LEU A 27 -7.43 14.08 10.49
N PRO A 28 -6.38 13.79 11.29
CA PRO A 28 -5.12 13.28 10.76
C PRO A 28 -5.35 11.92 10.11
N VAL A 29 -4.75 11.70 8.93
CA VAL A 29 -4.95 10.50 8.13
C VAL A 29 -3.62 9.80 7.91
N VAL A 30 -3.63 8.47 8.04
CA VAL A 30 -2.54 7.59 7.62
C VAL A 30 -2.91 6.96 6.30
N ALA A 31 -2.01 7.11 5.32
CA ALA A 31 -2.11 6.48 4.02
C ALA A 31 -1.08 5.35 3.90
N VAL A 32 -1.53 4.19 3.45
CA VAL A 32 -0.67 3.06 3.08
C VAL A 32 -0.75 2.88 1.56
N GLU A 33 0.40 2.82 0.91
CA GLU A 33 0.54 2.61 -0.52
C GLU A 33 1.48 1.42 -0.77
N HIS A 34 1.01 0.44 -1.55
CA HIS A 34 1.84 -0.64 -2.06
C HIS A 34 1.94 -0.52 -3.58
N PHE A 35 3.17 -0.54 -4.07
CA PHE A 35 3.50 -0.53 -5.49
C PHE A 35 3.89 -1.95 -5.88
N VAL A 36 2.98 -2.66 -6.54
CA VAL A 36 3.17 -4.05 -6.97
C VAL A 36 3.49 -4.04 -8.48
N PRO A 37 4.65 -4.56 -8.91
CA PRO A 37 5.02 -4.55 -10.32
C PRO A 37 4.07 -5.42 -11.15
N VAL A 38 3.70 -4.94 -12.35
CA VAL A 38 2.91 -5.72 -13.32
C VAL A 38 3.88 -6.52 -14.20
N PRO A 39 3.83 -7.86 -14.20
CA PRO A 39 4.73 -8.69 -15.00
C PRO A 39 4.59 -8.40 -16.50
N GLY A 40 5.71 -8.36 -17.21
CA GLY A 40 5.74 -8.17 -18.67
C GLY A 40 5.45 -6.75 -19.14
N VAL A 41 5.08 -5.83 -18.24
CA VAL A 41 4.74 -4.44 -18.57
C VAL A 41 5.59 -3.51 -17.71
N ALA A 42 6.88 -3.40 -18.02
CA ALA A 42 7.75 -2.45 -17.34
C ALA A 42 7.66 -1.06 -18.02
N PRO A 43 7.57 0.06 -17.27
CA PRO A 43 7.59 0.21 -15.80
C PRO A 43 6.18 0.46 -15.21
N THR A 44 5.26 -0.50 -15.32
CA THR A 44 3.89 -0.37 -14.80
C THR A 44 3.72 -1.04 -13.44
N PHE A 45 3.01 -0.37 -12.54
CA PHE A 45 2.72 -0.83 -11.19
C PHE A 45 1.21 -0.78 -10.92
N LEU A 46 0.69 -1.80 -10.25
CA LEU A 46 -0.58 -1.72 -9.55
C LEU A 46 -0.33 -1.01 -8.22
N VAL A 47 -1.08 0.07 -7.98
CA VAL A 47 -1.05 0.78 -6.70
C VAL A 47 -2.25 0.34 -5.88
N VAL A 48 -1.97 -0.29 -4.74
CA VAL A 48 -2.99 -0.59 -3.73
C VAL A 48 -2.87 0.47 -2.65
N SER A 49 -3.91 1.27 -2.46
CA SER A 49 -3.92 2.37 -1.50
C SER A 49 -5.06 2.26 -0.49
N GLY A 50 -4.73 2.56 0.77
CA GLY A 50 -5.67 2.57 1.87
C GLY A 50 -5.49 3.82 2.71
N HIS A 51 -6.59 4.34 3.25
CA HIS A 51 -6.59 5.50 4.13
C HIS A 51 -7.32 5.14 5.41
N THR A 52 -6.77 5.56 6.55
CA THR A 52 -7.41 5.45 7.85
C THR A 52 -7.15 6.70 8.65
N LEU A 53 -8.03 6.98 9.61
CA LEU A 53 -7.73 7.97 10.63
C LEU A 53 -6.50 7.52 11.43
N ASP A 54 -5.68 8.48 11.82
CA ASP A 54 -4.63 8.28 12.81
C ASP A 54 -5.25 7.83 14.14
N GLY A 55 -4.60 6.90 14.82
CA GLY A 55 -5.08 6.32 16.07
C GLY A 55 -5.15 4.79 16.06
N PRO A 56 -6.02 4.19 16.91
CA PRO A 56 -5.92 2.79 17.31
C PRO A 56 -6.12 1.79 16.15
N LEU A 57 -6.75 2.21 15.06
CA LEU A 57 -6.99 1.37 13.88
C LEU A 57 -5.83 1.41 12.87
N GLU A 58 -4.85 2.30 13.02
CA GLU A 58 -3.75 2.46 12.06
C GLU A 58 -3.05 1.12 11.78
N ALA A 59 -2.59 0.44 12.85
CA ALA A 59 -1.85 -0.81 12.73
C ALA A 59 -2.69 -1.91 12.07
N ALA A 60 -3.98 -2.02 12.43
CA ALA A 60 -4.89 -3.02 11.87
C ALA A 60 -5.18 -2.78 10.38
N VAL A 61 -5.37 -1.51 9.96
CA VAL A 61 -5.56 -1.18 8.54
C VAL A 61 -4.27 -1.44 7.76
N VAL A 62 -3.12 -1.06 8.31
CA VAL A 62 -1.83 -1.37 7.69
C VAL A 62 -1.65 -2.87 7.49
N GLU A 63 -1.93 -3.69 8.52
CA GLU A 63 -1.82 -5.14 8.47
C GLU A 63 -2.80 -5.77 7.47
N LEU A 64 -4.03 -5.25 7.39
CA LEU A 64 -5.02 -5.67 6.40
C LEU A 64 -4.48 -5.48 4.97
N PHE A 65 -3.95 -4.30 4.66
CA PHE A 65 -3.40 -4.03 3.33
C PHE A 65 -2.14 -4.86 3.04
N ASP A 66 -1.27 -5.04 4.04
CA ASP A 66 -0.13 -5.94 3.95
C ASP A 66 -0.56 -7.39 3.65
N THR A 67 -1.69 -7.82 4.21
CA THR A 67 -2.28 -9.16 3.99
C THR A 67 -2.89 -9.28 2.61
N VAL A 68 -3.69 -8.31 2.17
CA VAL A 68 -4.27 -8.27 0.80
C VAL A 68 -3.17 -8.33 -0.25
N VAL A 69 -2.11 -7.55 -0.05
CA VAL A 69 -0.99 -7.50 -1.01
C VAL A 69 -0.20 -8.81 -1.02
N ALA A 70 -0.05 -9.50 0.11
CA ALA A 70 0.59 -10.81 0.19
C ALA A 70 -0.19 -11.94 -0.53
N THR A 71 -1.51 -11.80 -0.66
CA THR A 71 -2.35 -12.79 -1.35
C THR A 71 -2.51 -12.54 -2.84
N LEU A 72 -2.08 -11.38 -3.36
CA LEU A 72 -2.15 -11.07 -4.79
C LEU A 72 -1.39 -12.08 -5.65
N ARG A 73 -2.05 -12.51 -6.73
CA ARG A 73 -1.49 -13.37 -7.78
C ARG A 73 -1.93 -12.83 -9.14
N TRP A 74 -1.01 -12.71 -10.07
CA TRP A 74 -1.33 -12.36 -11.44
C TRP A 74 -1.95 -13.56 -12.14
N THR A 75 -3.20 -13.43 -12.60
CA THR A 75 -3.86 -14.45 -13.41
C THR A 75 -3.70 -14.08 -14.89
N GLY A 76 -2.88 -14.85 -15.61
CA GLY A 76 -2.51 -14.55 -17.01
C GLY A 76 -1.22 -13.75 -17.08
N GLY A 77 -0.13 -14.41 -17.47
CA GLY A 77 1.19 -13.78 -17.48
C GLY A 77 2.33 -14.75 -17.75
N THR A 78 2.22 -15.52 -18.83
CA THR A 78 3.38 -16.13 -19.49
C THR A 78 3.15 -16.08 -20.99
N ARG A 79 3.77 -15.10 -21.64
CA ARG A 79 4.46 -15.27 -22.91
C ARG A 79 5.56 -14.23 -23.02
#